data_AF-A0A7U9SMF2-F1
#
_entry.id   AF-A0A7U9SMF2-F1
#
_cell.length_a   1.000
_cell.length_b   1.000
_cell.length_c   1.000
_cell.angle_alpha   90.00
_cell.angle_beta   90.00
_cell.angle_gamma   90.00
#
_symmetry.space_group_name_H-M   'P 1'
#
loop_
_entity.id
_entity.type
_entity.pdbx_description
1 polymer ?
#
loop_
_entity_poly.entity_id
_entity_poly.type
_entity_poly.pdbx_seq_one_letter_code
_entity_poly.pdbx_strand_id
1 'polypeptide(L)'
;MLDIVLTIVSAICTIFSILGAVRSNIYYRKSRQLTMYANTNVAFMETQKIIATFPELLKLANNTRKRGTNSVKEVAKHGENIKKSIGKIRESLPVEDYKEVQELLNTRELKIEEYIDSFITGEVLVDEKFVFDDKFTKCQNKFYEIQLLLKKKLEELSEKLK
;
A
#
# COMPACT_ATOMS: atom_id res chain seq x y z
N MET A 1 25.57 18.49 -56.09
CA MET A 1 26.58 18.48 -54.99
C MET A 1 25.92 18.81 -53.66
N LEU A 2 25.09 19.86 -53.60
CA LEU A 2 24.35 20.26 -52.39
C LEU A 2 23.38 19.17 -51.88
N ASP A 3 22.66 18.48 -52.78
CA ASP A 3 21.71 17.40 -52.41
C ASP A 3 22.38 16.17 -51.78
N ILE A 4 23.61 15.86 -52.22
CA ILE A 4 24.40 14.74 -51.67
C ILE A 4 24.83 15.08 -50.24
N VAL A 5 25.28 16.32 -50.00
CA VAL A 5 25.65 16.80 -48.65
C VAL A 5 24.45 16.79 -47.73
N LEU A 6 23.28 17.28 -48.19
CA LEU A 6 22.05 17.27 -47.40
C LEU A 6 21.60 15.85 -47.04
N THR A 7 21.67 14.92 -48.00
CA THR A 7 21.31 13.51 -47.79
C THR A 7 22.21 12.84 -46.75
N ILE A 8 23.52 13.12 -46.76
CA ILE A 8 24.48 12.59 -45.78
C ILE A 8 24.19 13.15 -44.37
N VAL A 9 23.94 14.46 -44.26
CA VAL A 9 23.61 15.09 -42.97
C VAL A 9 22.30 14.52 -42.42
N SER A 10 21.26 14.40 -43.25
CA SER A 10 19.99 13.79 -42.85
C SER A 10 20.17 12.34 -42.39
N ALA A 11 20.97 11.53 -43.08
CA ALA A 11 21.25 10.15 -42.69
C ALA A 11 21.96 10.06 -41.32
N ILE A 12 22.93 10.93 -41.06
CA ILE A 12 23.62 11.01 -39.77
C ILE A 12 22.64 11.42 -38.66
N CYS A 13 21.80 12.42 -38.89
CA CYS A 13 20.77 12.83 -37.94
C CYS A 13 19.80 11.68 -37.62
N THR A 14 19.35 10.93 -38.63
CA THR A 14 18.48 9.76 -38.42
C THR A 14 19.12 8.70 -37.54
N ILE A 15 20.41 8.40 -37.74
CA ILE A 15 21.15 7.44 -36.90
C ILE A 15 21.20 7.94 -35.44
N PHE A 16 21.55 9.21 -35.22
CA PHE A 16 21.57 9.79 -33.88
C PHE A 16 20.19 9.79 -33.21
N SER A 17 19.12 10.07 -33.96
CA SER A 17 17.75 10.02 -33.44
C SER A 17 17.34 8.60 -33.01
N ILE A 18 17.68 7.57 -33.80
CA ILE A 18 17.39 6.18 -33.44
C ILE A 18 18.16 5.78 -32.17
N LEU A 19 19.46 6.09 -32.11
CA LEU A 19 20.29 5.81 -30.93
C LEU A 19 19.75 6.52 -29.68
N GLY A 20 19.32 7.78 -29.83
CA GLY A 20 18.70 8.57 -28.77
C GLY A 20 17.38 7.96 -28.29
N ALA A 21 16.51 7.54 -29.21
CA ALA A 21 15.23 6.91 -28.89
C ALA A 21 15.40 5.59 -28.12
N VAL A 22 16.37 4.76 -28.52
CA VAL A 22 16.69 3.52 -27.81
C VAL A 22 17.14 3.79 -26.37
N ARG A 23 18.09 4.72 -26.19
CA ARG A 23 18.56 5.11 -24.85
C ARG A 23 17.41 5.66 -24.01
N SER A 24 16.63 6.58 -24.55
CA SER A 24 15.48 7.19 -23.86
C SER A 24 14.49 6.14 -23.38
N ASN A 25 14.16 5.14 -24.21
CA ASN A 25 13.26 4.05 -23.83
C ASN A 25 13.84 3.19 -22.69
N ILE A 26 15.15 2.92 -22.69
CA ILE A 26 15.81 2.18 -21.60
C ILE A 26 15.72 2.98 -20.28
N TYR A 27 16.07 4.27 -20.30
CA TYR A 27 15.99 5.13 -19.12
C TYR A 27 14.56 5.27 -18.61
N TYR A 28 13.59 5.41 -19.52
CA TYR A 28 12.17 5.48 -19.19
C TYR A 28 11.70 4.20 -18.48
N ARG A 29 12.06 3.02 -19.00
CA ARG A 29 11.72 1.73 -18.36
C ARG A 29 12.31 1.62 -16.96
N LYS A 30 13.59 1.97 -16.79
CA LYS A 30 14.27 1.94 -15.48
C LYS A 30 13.66 2.92 -14.50
N SER A 31 13.37 4.14 -14.93
CA SER A 31 12.70 5.16 -14.12
C SER A 31 11.32 4.69 -13.67
N ARG A 32 10.53 4.10 -14.57
CA ARG A 32 9.21 3.55 -14.24
C ARG A 32 9.29 2.43 -13.20
N GLN A 33 10.24 1.50 -13.33
CA GLN A 33 10.45 0.43 -12.36
C GLN A 33 10.85 0.96 -10.98
N LEU A 34 11.70 1.99 -10.92
CA LEU A 34 12.06 2.66 -9.66
C LEU A 34 10.86 3.33 -9.00
N THR A 35 10.01 4.02 -9.78
CA THR A 35 8.78 4.61 -9.26
C THR A 35 7.83 3.53 -8.73
N MET A 36 7.65 2.43 -9.47
CA MET A 36 6.84 1.29 -9.00
C MET A 36 7.38 0.72 -7.70
N TYR A 37 8.70 0.50 -7.60
CA TYR A 37 9.33 0.02 -6.37
C TYR A 37 9.10 0.97 -5.19
N ALA A 38 9.32 2.28 -5.38
CA ALA A 38 9.11 3.28 -4.34
C ALA A 38 7.65 3.30 -3.85
N ASN A 39 6.71 3.27 -4.78
CA ASN A 39 5.27 3.27 -4.49
C ASN A 39 4.82 1.99 -3.76
N THR A 40 5.25 0.82 -4.22
CA THR A 40 4.97 -0.46 -3.54
C THR A 40 5.59 -0.47 -2.14
N ASN A 41 6.76 0.15 -1.97
CA ASN A 41 7.42 0.24 -0.67
C ASN A 41 6.64 1.15 0.29
N VAL A 42 6.10 2.28 -0.20
CA VAL A 42 5.19 3.12 0.60
C VAL A 42 3.98 2.31 1.06
N ALA A 43 3.34 1.56 0.17
CA ALA A 43 2.21 0.70 0.52
C ALA A 43 2.59 -0.34 1.59
N PHE A 44 3.74 -1.01 1.42
CA PHE A 44 4.25 -1.99 2.39
C PHE A 44 4.48 -1.36 3.77
N MET A 45 5.09 -0.18 3.83
CA MET A 45 5.32 0.55 5.08
C MET A 45 4.02 0.97 5.76
N GLU A 46 3.01 1.41 5.00
CA GLU A 46 1.69 1.72 5.56
C GLU A 46 0.98 0.45 6.07
N THR A 47 1.11 -0.70 5.41
CA THR A 47 0.62 -1.98 5.94
C THR A 47 1.30 -2.36 7.26
N GLN A 48 2.62 -2.14 7.39
CA GLN A 48 3.34 -2.38 8.65
C GLN A 48 2.81 -1.50 9.79
N LYS A 49 2.46 -0.24 9.54
CA LYS A 49 1.85 0.64 10.54
C LYS A 49 0.49 0.13 11.01
N ILE A 50 -0.32 -0.39 10.07
CA ILE A 50 -1.60 -1.04 10.42
C ILE A 50 -1.34 -2.24 11.32
N ILE A 51 -0.43 -3.13 10.92
CA ILE A 51 -0.09 -4.33 11.70
C ILE A 51 0.37 -3.97 13.12
N ALA A 52 1.21 -2.93 13.26
CA ALA A 52 1.69 -2.44 14.55
C ALA A 52 0.58 -1.84 15.44
N THR A 53 -0.58 -1.52 14.87
CA THR A 53 -1.74 -1.00 15.63
C THR A 53 -2.52 -2.10 16.35
N PHE A 54 -2.53 -3.34 15.84
CA PHE A 54 -3.28 -4.44 16.47
C PHE A 54 -2.80 -4.78 17.89
N PRO A 55 -1.47 -4.85 18.19
CA PRO A 55 -1.00 -5.02 19.56
C PRO A 55 -1.42 -3.90 20.52
N GLU A 56 -1.53 -2.65 20.03
CA GLU A 56 -2.00 -1.53 20.85
C GLU A 56 -3.49 -1.65 21.17
N LEU A 57 -4.32 -2.00 20.16
CA LEU A 57 -5.72 -2.37 20.38
C LEU A 57 -5.86 -3.54 21.37
N LEU A 58 -4.93 -4.52 21.30
CA LEU A 58 -4.88 -5.65 22.23
C LEU A 58 -4.67 -5.23 23.70
N LYS A 59 -3.84 -4.20 23.92
CA LYS A 59 -3.63 -3.62 25.26
C LYS A 59 -4.86 -2.89 25.79
N LEU A 60 -5.65 -2.27 24.90
CA LEU A 60 -6.83 -1.49 25.31
C LEU A 60 -7.95 -2.34 25.90
N ALA A 61 -8.18 -3.56 25.42
CA ALA A 61 -9.18 -4.41 26.06
C ALA A 61 -8.69 -5.05 27.36
N ASN A 62 -7.39 -5.33 27.47
CA ASN A 62 -6.82 -6.00 28.64
C ASN A 62 -6.53 -5.03 29.80
N ASN A 63 -6.54 -3.72 29.56
CA ASN A 63 -6.32 -2.74 30.61
C ASN A 63 -7.57 -2.56 31.49
N THR A 64 -7.41 -2.78 32.79
CA THR A 64 -8.34 -2.23 33.79
C THR A 64 -8.33 -0.70 33.70
N ARG A 65 -9.49 -0.11 33.42
CA ARG A 65 -9.71 1.34 33.28
C ARG A 65 -8.88 2.13 34.29
N LYS A 66 -7.93 2.93 33.79
CA LYS A 66 -7.31 3.99 34.60
C LYS A 66 -8.28 5.18 34.63
N ARG A 67 -8.45 5.80 35.79
CA ARG A 67 -9.33 6.97 35.93
C ARG A 67 -8.85 8.08 34.98
N GLY A 68 -9.69 8.47 34.02
CA GLY A 68 -9.39 9.53 33.02
C GLY A 68 -9.08 9.07 31.60
N THR A 69 -8.95 7.77 31.31
CA THR A 69 -8.78 7.27 29.93
C THR A 69 -10.13 7.06 29.23
N ASN A 70 -10.28 7.57 28.00
CA ASN A 70 -11.46 7.37 27.17
C ASN A 70 -11.15 6.31 26.10
N SER A 71 -11.43 5.05 26.42
CA SER A 71 -11.18 3.89 25.54
C SER A 71 -11.88 4.04 24.19
N VAL A 72 -13.07 4.65 24.16
CA VAL A 72 -13.82 4.92 22.91
C VAL A 72 -12.98 5.79 21.97
N LYS A 73 -12.44 6.90 22.48
CA LYS A 73 -11.60 7.81 21.69
C LYS A 73 -10.29 7.17 21.24
N GLU A 74 -9.68 6.34 22.07
CA GLU A 74 -8.42 5.66 21.72
C GLU A 74 -8.64 4.61 20.62
N VAL A 75 -9.68 3.78 20.74
CA VAL A 75 -10.05 2.80 19.69
C VAL A 75 -10.43 3.50 18.40
N ALA A 76 -11.24 4.57 18.46
CA ALA A 76 -11.61 5.34 17.28
C ALA A 76 -10.38 5.95 16.57
N LYS A 77 -9.45 6.51 17.33
CA LYS A 77 -8.19 7.04 16.79
C LYS A 77 -7.36 5.96 16.09
N HIS A 78 -7.33 4.73 16.62
CA HIS A 78 -6.68 3.62 15.94
C HIS A 78 -7.41 3.24 14.65
N GLY A 79 -8.74 3.19 14.65
CA GLY A 79 -9.56 2.98 13.45
C GLY A 79 -9.29 4.02 12.36
N GLU A 80 -9.27 5.30 12.71
CA GLU A 80 -8.94 6.41 11.79
C GLU A 80 -7.53 6.26 11.18
N ASN A 81 -6.54 5.89 12.00
CA ASN A 81 -5.17 5.68 11.53
C ASN A 81 -5.06 4.50 10.56
N ILE A 82 -5.81 3.42 10.82
CA ILE A 82 -5.87 2.27 9.92
C ILE A 82 -6.54 2.69 8.60
N LYS A 83 -7.70 3.36 8.65
CA LYS A 83 -8.42 3.84 7.46
C LYS A 83 -7.57 4.78 6.61
N LYS A 84 -6.83 5.70 7.24
CA LYS A 84 -5.87 6.59 6.57
C LYS A 84 -4.75 5.80 5.87
N SER A 85 -4.21 4.78 6.52
CA SER A 85 -3.17 3.92 5.95
C SER A 85 -3.70 3.12 4.74
N ILE A 86 -4.93 2.60 4.80
CA ILE A 86 -5.60 1.95 3.66
C ILE A 86 -5.73 2.92 2.48
N GLY A 87 -6.14 4.17 2.74
CA GLY A 87 -6.23 5.23 1.73
C GLY A 87 -4.89 5.47 1.03
N LYS A 88 -3.80 5.58 1.79
CA LYS A 88 -2.45 5.73 1.21
C LYS A 88 -1.98 4.52 0.40
N ILE A 89 -2.32 3.31 0.82
CA ILE A 89 -2.03 2.09 0.05
C ILE A 89 -2.72 2.18 -1.32
N ARG A 90 -4.01 2.57 -1.34
CA ARG A 90 -4.76 2.79 -2.59
C ARG A 90 -4.13 3.88 -3.47
N GLU A 91 -3.71 4.99 -2.88
CA GLU A 91 -3.12 6.13 -3.62
C GLU A 91 -1.72 5.81 -4.18
N SER A 92 -0.96 4.96 -3.49
CA SER A 92 0.42 4.67 -3.86
C SER A 92 0.50 3.62 -4.98
N LEU A 93 -0.34 2.58 -4.91
CA LEU A 93 -0.26 1.45 -5.83
C LEU A 93 -0.89 1.75 -7.20
N PRO A 94 -0.35 1.19 -8.29
CA PRO A 94 -1.05 1.11 -9.57
C PRO A 94 -2.41 0.41 -9.40
N VAL A 95 -3.37 0.74 -10.28
CA VAL A 95 -4.74 0.20 -10.22
C VAL A 95 -4.73 -1.32 -10.28
N GLU A 96 -3.88 -1.91 -11.11
CA GLU A 96 -3.76 -3.36 -11.28
C GLU A 96 -3.25 -4.04 -10.01
N ASP A 97 -2.22 -3.47 -9.37
CA ASP A 97 -1.64 -4.02 -8.14
C ASP A 97 -2.57 -3.83 -6.93
N TYR A 98 -3.33 -2.73 -6.90
CA TYR A 98 -4.29 -2.47 -5.84
C TYR A 98 -5.49 -3.42 -5.90
N LYS A 99 -5.86 -3.98 -7.06
CA LYS A 99 -6.97 -4.95 -7.16
C LYS A 99 -6.73 -6.18 -6.27
N GLU A 100 -5.51 -6.72 -6.27
CA GLU A 100 -5.15 -7.86 -5.42
C GLU A 100 -5.27 -7.52 -3.92
N VAL A 101 -4.89 -6.30 -3.53
CA VAL A 101 -5.09 -5.79 -2.16
C VAL A 101 -6.58 -5.63 -1.86
N GLN A 102 -7.34 -5.09 -2.80
CA GLN A 102 -8.77 -4.85 -2.66
C GLN A 102 -9.56 -6.16 -2.49
N GLU A 103 -9.16 -7.23 -3.17
CA GLU A 103 -9.73 -8.57 -3.01
C GLU A 103 -9.50 -9.12 -1.60
N LEU A 104 -8.31 -8.89 -1.02
CA LEU A 104 -8.00 -9.26 0.36
C LEU A 104 -8.78 -8.42 1.38
N LEU A 105 -9.06 -7.16 1.09
CA LEU A 105 -9.88 -6.28 1.95
C LEU A 105 -11.38 -6.57 1.86
N ASN A 106 -11.85 -7.08 0.73
CA ASN A 106 -13.27 -7.31 0.44
C ASN A 106 -13.57 -8.79 0.24
N THR A 107 -13.36 -9.57 1.29
CA THR A 107 -13.73 -10.99 1.28
C THR A 107 -15.21 -11.20 1.60
N ARG A 108 -15.77 -12.34 1.19
CA ARG A 108 -17.16 -12.71 1.53
C ARG A 108 -17.36 -12.90 3.03
N GLU A 109 -16.32 -13.31 3.75
CA GLU A 109 -16.37 -13.58 5.19
C GLU A 109 -16.33 -12.31 6.03
N LEU A 110 -15.51 -11.34 5.60
CA LEU A 110 -15.33 -10.08 6.32
C LEU A 110 -14.97 -8.97 5.33
N LYS A 111 -15.77 -7.90 5.38
CA LYS A 111 -15.45 -6.63 4.74
C LYS A 111 -14.61 -5.80 5.70
N ILE A 112 -13.31 -5.71 5.40
CA ILE A 112 -12.32 -5.13 6.32
C ILE A 112 -12.59 -3.65 6.56
N GLU A 113 -12.90 -2.88 5.52
CA GLU A 113 -13.14 -1.44 5.66
C GLU A 113 -14.37 -1.15 6.54
N GLU A 114 -15.47 -1.90 6.36
CA GLU A 114 -16.67 -1.78 7.21
C GLU A 114 -16.35 -2.15 8.66
N TYR A 115 -15.52 -3.18 8.88
CA TYR A 115 -15.10 -3.55 10.22
C TYR A 115 -14.18 -2.49 10.86
N ILE A 116 -13.28 -1.86 10.10
CA ILE A 116 -12.49 -0.73 10.63
C ILE A 116 -13.37 0.48 10.95
N ASP A 117 -14.42 0.73 10.17
CA ASP A 117 -15.38 1.79 10.46
C ASP A 117 -16.11 1.57 11.79
N SER A 118 -16.39 0.31 12.14
CA SER A 118 -16.96 -0.04 13.45
C SER A 118 -16.04 0.32 14.63
N PHE A 119 -14.73 0.50 14.41
CA PHE A 119 -13.81 0.99 15.45
C PHE A 119 -13.99 2.49 15.67
N ILE A 120 -14.26 3.23 14.59
CA ILE A 120 -14.46 4.67 14.59
C ILE A 120 -15.82 5.02 15.20
N THR A 121 -16.87 4.26 14.86
CA THR A 121 -18.22 4.45 15.43
C THR A 121 -18.35 3.91 16.85
N GLY A 122 -17.43 3.05 17.29
CA GLY A 122 -17.41 2.47 18.63
C GLY A 122 -18.32 1.23 18.78
N GLU A 123 -18.85 0.69 17.68
CA GLU A 123 -19.69 -0.51 17.67
C GLU A 123 -18.98 -1.77 18.18
N VAL A 124 -17.65 -1.81 18.09
CA VAL A 124 -16.79 -2.88 18.63
C VAL A 124 -16.62 -2.85 20.15
N LEU A 125 -17.23 -1.87 20.81
CA LEU A 125 -17.14 -1.68 22.25
C LEU A 125 -18.39 -2.23 22.94
N VAL A 126 -18.19 -3.11 23.92
CA VAL A 126 -19.25 -3.58 24.83
C VAL A 126 -18.95 -3.02 26.21
N ASP A 127 -19.89 -2.29 26.81
CA ASP A 127 -19.69 -1.56 28.07
C ASP A 127 -18.43 -0.68 28.08
N GLU A 128 -18.19 0.01 26.95
CA GLU A 128 -17.00 0.83 26.67
C GLU A 128 -15.66 0.08 26.73
N LYS A 129 -15.68 -1.25 26.66
CA LYS A 129 -14.50 -2.10 26.55
C LYS A 129 -14.42 -2.67 25.15
N PHE A 130 -13.22 -2.62 24.57
CA PHE A 130 -12.95 -3.28 23.32
C PHE A 130 -13.03 -4.79 23.50
N VAL A 131 -13.74 -5.48 22.61
CA VAL A 131 -13.88 -6.94 22.66
C VAL A 131 -13.13 -7.54 21.48
N PHE A 132 -12.21 -8.47 21.75
CA PHE A 132 -11.58 -9.25 20.69
C PHE A 132 -12.52 -10.37 20.28
N ASP A 133 -12.98 -10.30 19.04
CA ASP A 133 -13.76 -11.35 18.41
C ASP A 133 -12.98 -12.03 17.28
N ASP A 134 -13.59 -13.03 16.66
CA ASP A 134 -13.03 -13.72 15.48
C ASP A 134 -12.79 -12.75 14.31
N LYS A 135 -13.59 -11.68 14.17
CA LYS A 135 -13.41 -10.66 13.12
C LYS A 135 -12.12 -9.87 13.32
N PHE A 136 -11.72 -9.60 14.56
CA PHE A 136 -10.43 -8.97 14.88
C PHE A 136 -9.26 -9.80 14.33
N THR A 137 -9.22 -11.09 14.65
CA THR A 137 -8.15 -11.99 14.20
C THR A 137 -8.16 -12.15 12.68
N LYS A 138 -9.34 -12.31 12.06
CA LYS A 138 -9.47 -12.35 10.60
C LYS A 138 -8.96 -11.07 9.94
N CYS A 139 -9.33 -9.91 10.49
CA CYS A 139 -8.87 -8.61 10.01
C CYS A 139 -7.35 -8.49 10.08
N GLN A 140 -6.77 -8.84 11.23
CA GLN A 140 -5.32 -8.85 11.43
C GLN A 140 -4.62 -9.77 10.42
N ASN A 141 -5.12 -11.00 10.24
CA ASN A 141 -4.56 -11.95 9.28
C ASN A 141 -4.61 -11.44 7.84
N LYS A 142 -5.68 -10.75 7.44
CA LYS A 142 -5.75 -10.15 6.10
C LYS A 142 -4.69 -9.08 5.88
N PHE A 143 -4.36 -8.26 6.88
CA PHE A 143 -3.24 -7.33 6.75
C PHE A 143 -1.88 -8.01 6.69
N TYR A 144 -1.69 -9.15 7.36
CA TYR A 144 -0.48 -9.96 7.18
C TYR A 144 -0.38 -10.58 5.77
N GLU A 145 -1.50 -11.04 5.20
CA GLU A 145 -1.55 -11.51 3.81
C GLU A 145 -1.19 -10.38 2.83
N ILE A 146 -1.73 -9.18 3.01
CA ILE A 146 -1.39 -7.99 2.21
C ILE A 146 0.09 -7.65 2.36
N GLN A 147 0.65 -7.70 3.58
CA GLN A 147 2.07 -7.45 3.80
C GLN A 147 2.94 -8.43 3.03
N LEU A 148 2.59 -9.72 3.06
CA LEU A 148 3.33 -10.76 2.34
C LEU A 148 3.24 -10.55 0.82
N LEU A 149 2.06 -10.20 0.31
CA LEU A 149 1.84 -9.89 -1.10
C LEU A 149 2.76 -8.73 -1.56
N LEU A 150 2.74 -7.62 -0.83
CA LEU A 150 3.54 -6.45 -1.15
C LEU A 150 5.05 -6.74 -1.03
N LYS A 151 5.45 -7.54 -0.05
CA LYS A 151 6.85 -7.99 0.09
C LYS A 151 7.31 -8.77 -1.15
N LYS A 152 6.52 -9.73 -1.63
CA LYS A 152 6.84 -10.49 -2.85
C LYS A 152 6.98 -9.57 -4.06
N LYS A 153 6.03 -8.65 -4.26
CA LYS A 153 6.10 -7.65 -5.34
C LYS A 153 7.37 -6.78 -5.25
N LEU A 154 7.79 -6.38 -4.04
CA LEU A 154 9.04 -5.64 -3.84
C LEU A 154 10.29 -6.45 -4.21
N GLU A 155 10.33 -7.73 -3.84
CA GLU A 155 11.42 -8.64 -4.20
C GLU A 155 11.53 -8.78 -5.73
N GLU A 156 10.41 -9.02 -6.42
CA GLU A 156 10.36 -9.11 -7.89
C GLU A 156 10.78 -7.80 -8.58
N LEU A 157 10.36 -6.65 -8.05
CA LEU A 157 10.76 -5.34 -8.59
C LEU A 157 12.24 -5.08 -8.35
N SER A 158 12.78 -5.47 -7.19
CA SER A 158 14.20 -5.36 -6.86
C SER A 158 15.06 -6.20 -7.80
N GLU A 159 14.64 -7.43 -8.12
CA GLU A 159 15.34 -8.29 -9.09
C GLU A 159 15.37 -7.68 -10.49
N LYS A 160 14.28 -7.05 -10.94
CA LYS A 160 14.20 -6.37 -12.24
C LYS A 160 15.04 -5.09 -12.32
N LEU A 161 15.41 -4.53 -11.17
CA LEU A 161 16.23 -3.32 -11.06
C LEU A 161 17.74 -3.60 -11.00
N LYS A 162 18.13 -4.83 -10.67
CA LYS A 162 19.52 -5.31 -10.72
C LYS A 162 19.99 -5.47 -12.16
#